data_AF-A0A7S4S042-F1
#
_entry.id   AF-A0A7S4S042-F1
#
_cell.length_a   1.000
_cell.length_b   1.000
_cell.length_c   1.000
_cell.angle_alpha   90.00
_cell.angle_beta   90.00
_cell.angle_gamma   90.00
#
_symmetry.space_group_name_H-M   'P 1'
#
loop_
_entity.id
_entity.type
_entity.pdbx_description
1 polymer ?
#
loop_
_entity_poly.entity_id
_entity_poly.type
_entity_poly.pdbx_seq_one_letter_code
_entity_poly.pdbx_strand_id
1 'polypeptide(L)'
;MGKYKPGETMEQWRGEGYSQELGLQEILDCVPHYTIVEMIASQRGRLELQDEIKEEPVDERTAIHRRTRFMELVQRTRVAFENGDIDMEEIEQSLSAYRYIPNRMERMMGGSDHIMWDRWEWKHDGDDWLEPRHLLPY
;
A
#
# COMPACT_ATOMS: atom_id res chain seq x y z
N MET A 1 -26.99 -17.98 15.50
CA MET A 1 -27.65 -17.40 14.30
C MET A 1 -27.11 -16.00 14.10
N GLY A 2 -26.52 -15.74 12.92
CA GLY A 2 -26.18 -14.43 12.36
C GLY A 2 -25.11 -13.59 13.10
N LYS A 3 -23.89 -13.50 12.55
CA LYS A 3 -22.92 -12.44 12.93
C LYS A 3 -23.40 -11.03 12.53
N TYR A 4 -24.45 -10.94 11.71
CA TYR A 4 -24.99 -9.71 11.14
C TYR A 4 -26.34 -9.35 11.76
N LYS A 5 -26.56 -8.07 12.02
CA LYS A 5 -27.87 -7.55 12.46
C LYS A 5 -28.86 -7.57 11.28
N PRO A 6 -30.18 -7.62 11.55
CA PRO A 6 -31.20 -7.52 10.51
C PRO A 6 -30.99 -6.28 9.62
N GLY A 7 -31.01 -6.48 8.30
CA GLY A 7 -30.76 -5.46 7.29
C GLY A 7 -29.28 -5.13 7.03
N GLU A 8 -28.33 -5.68 7.80
CA GLU A 8 -26.91 -5.54 7.47
C GLU A 8 -26.53 -6.44 6.30
N THR A 9 -25.88 -5.82 5.31
CA THR A 9 -25.23 -6.48 4.19
C THR A 9 -23.72 -6.29 4.30
N MET A 10 -22.96 -7.27 3.83
CA MET A 10 -21.51 -7.22 3.75
C MET A 10 -21.09 -7.57 2.33
N GLU A 11 -20.21 -6.75 1.78
CA GLU A 11 -19.62 -6.96 0.47
C GLU A 11 -18.11 -7.15 0.64
N GLN A 12 -17.56 -8.18 -0.01
CA GLN A 12 -16.13 -8.45 -0.06
C GLN A 12 -15.70 -8.64 -1.52
N TRP A 13 -14.63 -7.95 -1.91
CA TRP A 13 -13.96 -8.15 -3.20
C TRP A 13 -12.67 -8.94 -3.01
N ARG A 14 -12.40 -9.88 -3.92
CA ARG A 14 -11.15 -10.64 -4.01
C ARG A 14 -10.63 -10.53 -5.43
N GLY A 15 -9.32 -10.39 -5.58
CA GLY A 15 -8.67 -10.35 -6.89
C GLY A 15 -7.57 -11.40 -7.00
N GLU A 16 -7.42 -11.99 -8.17
CA GLU A 16 -6.20 -12.68 -8.59
C GLU A 16 -5.63 -11.99 -9.84
N GLY A 17 -4.32 -11.88 -9.90
CA GLY A 17 -3.65 -11.06 -10.90
C GLY A 17 -2.16 -10.97 -10.63
N TYR A 18 -1.52 -9.97 -11.23
CA TYR A 18 -0.10 -9.69 -11.06
C TYR A 18 0.12 -8.23 -10.73
N SER A 19 1.30 -7.93 -10.21
CA SER A 19 1.76 -6.55 -9.99
C SER A 19 2.69 -6.16 -11.12
N GLN A 20 2.46 -4.99 -11.69
CA GLN A 20 3.34 -4.36 -12.67
C GLN A 20 4.00 -3.15 -12.04
N GLU A 21 5.31 -3.03 -12.18
CA GLU A 21 6.03 -1.83 -11.76
C GLU A 21 5.63 -0.65 -12.65
N LEU A 22 5.37 0.50 -12.02
CA LEU A 22 5.10 1.76 -12.70
C LEU A 22 6.33 2.66 -12.64
N GLY A 23 6.58 3.38 -13.73
CA GLY A 23 7.58 4.45 -13.72
C GLY A 23 7.17 5.54 -12.72
N LEU A 24 8.11 5.99 -11.89
CA LEU A 24 7.80 6.97 -10.84
C LEU A 24 7.30 8.29 -11.42
N GLN A 25 7.75 8.69 -12.60
CA GLN A 25 7.28 9.89 -13.27
C GLN A 25 5.75 9.93 -13.44
N GLU A 26 5.11 8.77 -13.63
CA GLU A 26 3.65 8.67 -13.82
C GLU A 26 2.86 8.87 -12.51
N ILE A 27 3.51 8.69 -11.35
CA ILE A 27 2.84 8.69 -10.06
C ILE A 27 3.20 9.90 -9.20
N LEU A 28 4.34 10.57 -9.43
CA LEU A 28 4.81 11.66 -8.58
C LEU A 28 3.81 12.83 -8.51
N ASP A 29 3.06 13.09 -9.57
CA ASP A 29 2.01 14.13 -9.59
C ASP A 29 0.76 13.74 -8.78
N CYS A 30 0.58 12.45 -8.49
CA CYS A 30 -0.59 11.93 -7.78
C CYS A 30 -0.31 11.63 -6.30
N VAL A 31 0.95 11.40 -5.93
CA VAL A 31 1.32 11.03 -4.57
C VAL A 31 1.41 12.28 -3.70
N PRO A 32 0.83 12.27 -2.48
CA PRO A 32 0.99 13.37 -1.56
C PRO A 32 2.46 13.64 -1.25
N HIS A 33 2.85 14.91 -1.34
CA HIS A 33 4.22 15.37 -1.12
C HIS A 33 4.87 14.83 0.17
N TYR A 34 4.12 14.82 1.28
CA TYR A 34 4.63 14.32 2.57
C TYR A 34 5.00 12.84 2.52
N THR A 35 4.29 12.03 1.72
CA THR A 35 4.55 10.59 1.57
C THR A 35 5.88 10.36 0.87
N ILE A 36 6.17 11.13 -0.17
CA ILE A 36 7.46 11.05 -0.89
C ILE A 36 8.61 11.39 0.06
N VAL A 37 8.48 12.50 0.80
CA VAL A 37 9.46 12.94 1.78
C VAL A 37 9.72 11.88 2.85
N GLU A 38 8.67 11.27 3.40
CA GLU A 38 8.80 10.22 4.43
C GLU A 38 9.48 8.96 3.90
N MET A 39 9.20 8.57 2.65
CA MET A 39 9.86 7.41 2.01
C MET A 39 11.35 7.67 1.80
N ILE A 40 11.72 8.85 1.28
CA ILE A 40 13.13 9.24 1.11
C ILE A 40 13.83 9.32 2.47
N ALA A 41 13.21 9.95 3.46
CA ALA A 41 13.76 10.03 4.81
C ALA A 41 13.92 8.63 5.43
N SER A 42 12.98 7.71 5.22
CA SER A 42 13.10 6.32 5.67
C SER A 42 14.32 5.62 5.05
N GLN A 43 14.54 5.80 3.74
CA GLN A 43 15.70 5.23 3.05
C GLN A 43 17.02 5.83 3.55
N ARG A 44 17.11 7.16 3.68
CA ARG A 44 18.26 7.85 4.27
C ARG A 44 18.52 7.37 5.70
N GLY A 45 17.46 7.22 6.50
CA GLY A 45 17.53 6.75 7.88
C GLY A 45 18.05 5.32 7.95
N ARG A 46 17.61 4.44 7.05
CA ARG A 46 18.14 3.08 6.93
C ARG A 46 19.64 3.07 6.64
N LEU A 47 20.12 3.94 5.75
CA LEU A 47 21.54 4.07 5.42
C LEU A 47 22.36 4.66 6.58
N GLU A 48 21.84 5.69 7.26
CA GLU A 48 22.49 6.30 8.43
C GLU A 48 22.54 5.37 9.65
N LEU A 49 21.54 4.51 9.82
CA LEU A 49 21.39 3.62 10.97
C LEU A 49 21.90 2.20 10.71
N GLN A 50 22.38 1.90 9.50
CA GLN A 50 22.86 0.57 9.13
C GLN A 50 24.02 0.10 10.04
N ASP A 51 24.77 1.04 10.61
CA ASP A 51 25.87 0.79 11.55
C ASP A 51 25.44 0.75 13.04
N GLU A 52 24.21 1.16 13.38
CA GLU A 52 23.73 1.31 14.77
C GLU A 52 22.78 0.18 15.23
N ILE A 53 22.38 -0.72 14.34
CA ILE A 53 21.53 -1.88 14.68
C ILE A 53 22.43 -2.99 15.26
N LYS A 54 22.90 -2.79 16.49
CA LYS A 54 23.18 -3.91 17.39
C LYS A 54 21.85 -4.33 17.99
N GLU A 55 21.59 -5.64 18.01
CA GLU A 55 20.38 -6.30 18.55
C GLU A 55 20.26 -6.15 20.09
N GLU A 56 20.50 -4.96 20.63
CA GLU A 56 20.31 -4.70 22.05
C GLU A 56 18.88 -4.22 22.32
N PRO A 57 18.29 -4.62 23.46
CA PRO A 57 16.98 -4.14 23.86
C PRO A 57 17.01 -2.62 23.99
N VAL A 58 16.23 -1.95 23.14
CA VAL A 58 16.16 -0.49 23.08
C VAL A 58 15.43 0.00 24.33
N ASP A 59 16.13 0.70 25.22
CA ASP A 59 15.48 1.38 26.34
C ASP A 59 14.60 2.55 25.83
N GLU A 60 13.64 2.99 26.65
CA GLU A 60 12.68 4.04 26.26
C GLU A 60 13.37 5.35 25.87
N ARG A 61 14.51 5.66 26.49
CA ARG A 61 15.30 6.87 26.20
C ARG A 61 15.96 6.80 24.83
N THR A 62 16.50 5.63 24.46
CA THR A 62 17.10 5.36 23.15
C THR A 62 16.02 5.38 22.06
N ALA A 63 14.83 4.86 22.35
CA ALA A 63 13.68 4.94 21.45
C ALA A 63 13.26 6.40 21.18
N ILE A 64 13.20 7.24 22.22
CA ILE A 64 12.92 8.68 22.08
C ILE A 64 13.99 9.36 21.24
N HIS A 65 15.28 9.10 21.50
CA HIS A 65 16.37 9.70 20.72
C HIS A 65 16.33 9.29 19.24
N ARG A 66 16.08 8.01 18.95
CA ARG A 66 15.93 7.52 17.57
C ARG A 66 14.75 8.21 16.86
N ARG A 67 13.62 8.39 17.56
CA ARG A 67 12.45 9.10 17.02
C ARG A 67 12.75 10.57 16.73
N THR A 68 13.41 11.28 17.63
CA THR A 68 13.80 12.69 17.42
C THR A 68 14.72 12.83 16.22
N ARG A 69 15.76 11.99 16.12
CA ARG A 69 16.70 11.98 14.99
C ARG A 69 15.98 11.71 13.66
N PHE A 70 15.04 10.76 13.65
CA PHE A 70 14.24 10.50 12.45
C PHE A 70 13.36 11.69 12.06
N MET A 71 12.77 12.40 13.02
CA MET A 71 11.98 13.61 12.72
C MET A 71 12.84 14.74 12.16
N GLU A 72 14.04 14.93 12.67
CA GLU A 72 15.01 15.88 12.10
C GLU A 72 15.36 15.51 10.65
N LEU A 73 15.55 14.23 10.36
CA LEU A 73 15.80 13.72 9.02
C LEU A 73 14.63 13.98 8.08
N VAL A 74 13.39 13.75 8.52
CA VAL A 74 12.18 14.07 7.74
C VAL A 74 12.10 15.56 7.44
N GLN A 75 12.35 16.44 8.41
CA GLN A 75 12.32 17.89 8.20
C GLN A 75 13.41 18.35 7.23
N ARG A 76 14.64 17.84 7.36
CA ARG A 76 15.73 18.14 6.42
C ARG A 76 15.43 17.65 5.01
N THR A 77 14.87 16.44 4.89
CA THR A 77 14.49 15.86 3.60
C THR A 77 13.37 16.65 2.95
N ARG A 78 12.40 17.13 3.75
CA ARG A 78 11.34 18.01 3.27
C ARG A 78 11.90 19.28 2.63
N VAL A 79 12.79 19.98 3.34
CA VAL A 79 13.40 21.23 2.83
C VAL A 79 14.19 20.96 1.55
N ALA A 80 14.99 19.89 1.52
CA ALA A 80 15.75 19.51 0.32
C ALA A 80 14.84 19.19 -0.86
N PHE A 81 13.74 18.47 -0.62
CA PHE A 81 12.77 18.15 -1.66
C PHE A 81 12.04 19.40 -2.19
N GLU A 82 11.61 20.30 -1.31
CA GLU A 82 10.96 21.58 -1.67
C GLU A 82 11.90 22.51 -2.47
N ASN A 83 13.21 22.45 -2.20
CA ASN A 83 14.22 23.22 -2.93
C ASN A 83 14.60 22.59 -4.29
N GLY A 84 14.20 21.34 -4.56
CA GLY A 84 14.68 20.59 -5.72
C GLY A 84 16.11 20.09 -5.60
N ASP A 85 16.62 19.94 -4.36
CA ASP A 85 17.96 19.43 -4.06
C ASP A 85 18.04 17.89 -4.07
N ILE A 86 16.91 17.21 -4.31
CA ILE A 86 16.80 15.76 -4.40
C ILE A 86 16.67 15.38 -5.88
N ASP A 87 17.62 14.59 -6.38
CA ASP A 87 17.59 14.12 -7.76
C ASP A 87 16.62 12.95 -7.96
N MET A 88 16.29 12.68 -9.22
CA MET A 88 15.39 11.58 -9.56
C MET A 88 15.98 10.20 -9.22
N GLU A 89 17.30 10.05 -9.22
CA GLU A 89 17.96 8.80 -8.87
C GLU A 89 17.71 8.44 -7.39
N GLU A 90 17.83 9.41 -6.49
CA GLU A 90 17.54 9.24 -5.07
C GLU A 90 16.06 8.89 -4.82
N ILE A 91 15.16 9.51 -5.57
CA ILE A 91 13.72 9.20 -5.53
C ILE A 91 13.48 7.75 -5.99
N GLU A 92 14.09 7.32 -7.09
CA GLU A 92 14.00 5.95 -7.62
C GLU A 92 14.58 4.89 -6.68
N GLN A 93 15.63 5.22 -5.94
CA GLN A 93 16.19 4.32 -4.92
C GLN A 93 15.34 4.23 -3.65
N SER A 94 14.46 5.21 -3.43
CA SER A 94 13.68 5.35 -2.19
C SER A 94 12.22 4.90 -2.36
N LEU A 95 11.71 4.94 -3.59
CA LEU A 95 10.32 4.62 -3.91
C LEU A 95 10.25 3.57 -5.01
N SER A 96 9.27 2.68 -4.90
CA SER A 96 8.88 1.81 -6.00
C SER A 96 7.36 1.74 -6.03
N ALA A 97 6.79 1.89 -7.20
CA ALA A 97 5.34 1.92 -7.39
C ALA A 97 4.90 0.69 -8.16
N TYR A 98 3.84 0.05 -7.69
CA TYR A 98 3.29 -1.13 -8.33
C TYR A 98 1.79 -0.94 -8.54
N ARG A 99 1.34 -1.20 -9.77
CA ARG A 99 -0.07 -1.33 -10.08
C ARG A 99 -0.46 -2.79 -10.04
N TYR A 100 -1.50 -3.09 -9.28
CA TYR A 100 -2.14 -4.39 -9.34
C TYR A 100 -3.02 -4.47 -10.59
N ILE A 101 -2.76 -5.47 -11.44
CA ILE A 101 -3.54 -5.77 -12.64
C ILE A 101 -4.30 -7.08 -12.38
N PRO A 102 -5.61 -7.00 -12.08
CA PRO A 102 -6.42 -8.18 -11.85
C PRO A 102 -6.70 -8.91 -13.17
N ASN A 103 -6.47 -10.22 -13.19
CA ASN A 103 -6.91 -11.10 -14.27
C ASN A 103 -8.21 -11.81 -13.92
N ARG A 104 -8.57 -11.83 -12.63
CA ARG A 104 -9.82 -12.36 -12.11
C ARG A 104 -10.24 -11.55 -10.90
N MET A 105 -11.52 -11.20 -10.83
CA MET A 105 -12.12 -10.59 -9.66
C MET A 105 -13.33 -11.40 -9.22
N GLU A 106 -13.53 -11.49 -7.91
CA GLU A 106 -14.67 -12.15 -7.30
C GLU A 106 -15.31 -11.20 -6.30
N ARG A 107 -16.62 -10.97 -6.47
CA ARG A 107 -17.46 -10.26 -5.51
C ARG A 107 -18.27 -11.26 -4.71
N MET A 108 -18.21 -11.14 -3.39
CA MET A 108 -18.99 -11.93 -2.44
C MET A 108 -19.92 -11.01 -1.66
N MET A 109 -21.22 -11.28 -1.69
CA MET A 109 -22.23 -10.54 -0.94
C MET A 109 -22.91 -11.46 0.06
N GLY A 110 -23.02 -11.00 1.31
CA GLY A 110 -23.68 -11.73 2.39
C GLY A 110 -24.43 -10.77 3.29
N GLY A 111 -25.07 -11.29 4.33
CA GLY A 111 -25.82 -10.47 5.27
C GLY A 111 -26.81 -11.28 6.09
N SER A 112 -27.62 -10.58 6.88
CA SER A 112 -28.66 -11.20 7.70
C SER A 112 -29.75 -11.90 6.91
N ASP A 113 -30.03 -11.43 5.69
CA ASP A 113 -31.02 -12.00 4.77
C ASP A 113 -30.43 -13.06 3.81
N HIS A 114 -29.14 -13.36 3.93
CA HIS A 114 -28.44 -14.31 3.06
C HIS A 114 -28.06 -15.57 3.85
N ILE A 115 -28.52 -16.73 3.38
CA ILE A 115 -28.18 -18.03 4.01
C ILE A 115 -26.71 -18.40 3.75
N MET A 116 -26.19 -18.00 2.59
CA MET A 116 -24.84 -18.25 2.09
C MET A 116 -24.36 -17.01 1.32
N TRP A 117 -23.07 -16.91 1.06
CA TRP A 117 -22.51 -15.82 0.26
C TRP A 117 -22.94 -15.96 -1.20
N ASP A 118 -23.54 -14.89 -1.75
CA ASP A 118 -23.77 -14.73 -3.18
C ASP A 118 -22.47 -14.35 -3.87
N ARG A 119 -22.12 -15.02 -4.97
CA ARG A 119 -20.77 -14.97 -5.56
C ARG A 119 -20.81 -14.69 -7.04
N TRP A 120 -20.08 -13.66 -7.46
CA TRP A 120 -19.94 -13.25 -8.85
C TRP A 120 -18.47 -13.18 -9.22
N GLU A 121 -18.11 -13.74 -10.38
CA GLU A 121 -16.75 -13.78 -10.90
C GLU A 121 -16.65 -13.05 -12.23
N TRP A 122 -15.64 -12.20 -12.37
CA TRP A 122 -15.19 -11.62 -13.63
C TRP A 122 -13.81 -12.16 -13.95
N LYS A 123 -13.58 -12.50 -15.22
CA LYS A 123 -12.27 -12.96 -15.72
C LYS A 123 -11.86 -12.11 -16.91
N HIS A 124 -10.60 -11.74 -16.95
CA HIS A 124 -9.98 -11.07 -18.09
C HIS A 124 -9.57 -12.12 -19.11
N ASP A 125 -9.91 -11.94 -20.39
CA ASP A 125 -9.53 -12.87 -21.48
C ASP A 125 -8.27 -12.44 -22.24
N GLY A 126 -7.74 -11.27 -21.93
CA GLY A 126 -6.53 -10.70 -22.52
C GLY A 126 -6.76 -9.28 -22.99
N ASP A 127 -7.88 -9.06 -23.68
CA ASP A 127 -8.26 -7.74 -24.22
C ASP A 127 -9.48 -7.15 -23.51
N ASP A 128 -10.37 -7.99 -22.96
CA ASP A 128 -11.58 -7.54 -22.28
C ASP A 128 -11.95 -8.39 -21.06
N TRP A 129 -12.89 -7.88 -20.27
CA TRP A 129 -13.56 -8.64 -19.22
C TRP A 129 -14.69 -9.47 -19.80
N LEU A 130 -14.67 -10.78 -19.51
CA LEU A 130 -15.77 -11.67 -19.81
C LEU A 130 -17.00 -11.29 -18.99
N GLU A 131 -18.18 -11.62 -19.54
CA GLU A 131 -19.46 -11.50 -18.84
C GLU A 131 -19.38 -12.18 -17.45
N PRO A 132 -19.90 -11.53 -16.39
CA PRO A 132 -19.82 -12.06 -15.05
C PRO A 132 -20.50 -13.41 -14.93
N ARG A 133 -19.79 -14.34 -14.31
CA ARG A 133 -20.31 -15.67 -13.99
C ARG A 133 -20.81 -15.70 -12.56
N HIS A 134 -22.05 -16.13 -12.39
CA HIS A 134 -22.59 -16.49 -11.08
C HIS A 134 -22.00 -17.82 -10.61
N LEU A 135 -21.39 -17.82 -9.43
CA LEU A 135 -20.78 -19.01 -8.83
C LEU A 135 -21.72 -19.66 -7.82
N LEU A 136 -21.48 -20.94 -7.52
CA LEU A 136 -22.21 -21.61 -6.46
C LEU A 136 -21.98 -20.89 -5.12
N PRO A 137 -23.06 -20.62 -4.36
CA PRO A 137 -22.97 -19.93 -3.08
C PRO A 137 -22.16 -20.75 -2.05
N TYR A 138 -21.48 -20.05 -1.15
CA TYR A 138 -20.61 -20.62 -0.10
C TYR A 138 -21.19 -20.44 1.29
#